data_AF-R6IMI4-F1
#
_entry.id   AF-R6IMI4-F1
#
_cell.length_a   1.000
_cell.length_b   1.000
_cell.length_c   1.000
_cell.angle_alpha   90.00
_cell.angle_beta   90.00
_cell.angle_gamma   90.00
#
_symmetry.space_group_name_H-M   'P 1'
#
loop_
_entity.id
_entity.type
_entity.pdbx_description
1 polymer ?
#
loop_
_entity_poly.entity_id
_entity_poly.type
_entity_poly.pdbx_seq_one_letter_code
_entity_poly.pdbx_strand_id
1 'polypeptide(L)'
;MDQTRFTLRIHPLIMKKLKVIADHNGRSVNKEIEQILKWIIDDFENKCGKIRTEELDLIDHPEKKAKIEPVKDRPMDMLFKL
;
A
#
# COMPACT_ATOMS: atom_id res chain seq x y z
N MET A 1 12.97 -0.14 15.57
CA MET A 1 11.99 -0.22 14.47
C MET A 1 12.39 -1.42 13.62
N ASP A 2 11.55 -2.44 13.55
CA ASP A 2 11.76 -3.57 12.65
C ASP A 2 11.77 -3.06 11.21
N GLN A 3 12.91 -3.25 10.53
CA GLN A 3 13.06 -2.86 9.14
C GLN A 3 13.04 -4.12 8.30
N THR A 4 12.01 -4.25 7.46
CA THR A 4 11.91 -5.34 6.50
C THR A 4 12.96 -5.15 5.39
N ARG A 5 13.69 -6.23 5.06
CA ARG A 5 14.67 -6.21 3.97
C ARG A 5 13.97 -6.68 2.70
N PHE A 6 14.05 -5.89 1.64
CA PHE A 6 13.58 -6.30 0.32
C PHE A 6 14.74 -6.23 -0.68
N THR A 7 14.81 -7.22 -1.58
CA THR A 7 15.76 -7.22 -2.69
C THR A 7 15.00 -6.97 -3.98
N LEU A 8 15.55 -6.09 -4.84
CA LEU A 8 14.93 -5.71 -6.10
C LEU A 8 15.86 -6.06 -7.26
N ARG A 9 15.34 -6.78 -8.26
CA ARG A 9 16.04 -7.02 -9.52
C ARG A 9 15.62 -5.95 -10.52
N ILE A 10 16.57 -5.12 -10.95
CA ILE A 10 16.35 -4.07 -11.97
C ILE A 10 17.43 -4.11 -13.04
N HIS A 11 17.08 -3.60 -14.21
CA HIS A 11 18.03 -3.44 -15.31
C HIS A 11 19.18 -2.50 -14.88
N PRO A 12 20.46 -2.83 -15.19
CA PRO A 12 21.61 -2.06 -14.71
C PRO A 12 21.62 -0.60 -15.15
N LEU A 13 21.03 -0.28 -16.32
CA LEU A 13 20.88 1.11 -16.76
C LEU A 13 19.97 1.93 -15.83
N ILE A 14 18.92 1.33 -15.29
CA ILE A 14 18.01 1.98 -14.34
C ILE A 14 18.77 2.28 -13.05
N MET A 15 19.57 1.32 -12.56
CA MET A 15 20.41 1.53 -11.38
C MET A 15 21.38 2.69 -11.55
N LYS A 16 21.98 2.86 -12.75
CA LYS A 16 22.85 4.00 -13.04
C LYS A 16 22.09 5.34 -12.99
N LYS A 17 20.91 5.41 -13.61
CA LYS A 17 20.07 6.62 -13.58
C LYS A 17 19.64 6.97 -12.15
N LEU A 18 19.27 5.96 -11.37
CA LEU A 18 18.87 6.14 -9.98
C LEU A 18 20.03 6.66 -9.11
N LYS A 19 21.27 6.21 -9.35
CA LYS A 19 22.45 6.75 -8.67
C LYS A 19 22.65 8.25 -8.94
N VAL A 20 22.45 8.70 -10.18
CA VAL A 20 22.56 10.13 -10.54
C VAL A 20 21.52 10.97 -9.79
N ILE A 21 20.27 10.49 -9.72
CA ILE A 21 19.19 11.18 -9.00
C ILE A 21 19.49 11.23 -7.49
N ALA A 22 19.92 10.10 -6.93
CA ALA A 22 20.24 10.02 -5.51
C ALA A 22 21.39 10.96 -5.11
N ASP A 23 22.45 11.02 -5.93
CA ASP A 23 23.59 11.91 -5.74
C ASP A 23 23.18 13.39 -5.82
N HIS A 24 22.38 13.76 -6.83
CA HIS A 24 21.81 15.09 -6.96
C HIS A 24 20.98 15.50 -5.73
N ASN A 25 20.23 14.56 -5.15
CA ASN A 25 19.40 14.80 -3.97
C ASN A 25 20.16 14.65 -2.63
N GLY A 26 21.47 14.36 -2.66
CA GLY A 26 22.30 14.17 -1.46
C GLY A 26 21.94 12.93 -0.63
N ARG A 27 21.43 11.88 -1.27
CA ARG A 27 20.90 10.67 -0.63
C ARG A 27 21.63 9.42 -1.12
N SER A 28 21.62 8.38 -0.29
CA SER A 28 21.97 7.03 -0.76
C SER A 28 20.87 6.51 -1.69
N VAL A 29 21.23 5.61 -2.60
CA VAL A 29 20.26 4.97 -3.52
C VAL A 29 19.10 4.33 -2.74
N ASN A 30 19.40 3.64 -1.64
CA ASN A 30 18.37 3.03 -0.80
C ASN A 30 17.45 4.06 -0.16
N LYS A 31 18.00 5.21 0.28
CA LYS A 31 17.18 6.28 0.85
C LYS A 31 16.29 6.93 -0.21
N GLU A 32 16.79 7.08 -1.43
CA GLU A 32 15.99 7.59 -2.54
C GLU A 32 14.84 6.64 -2.90
N ILE A 33 15.09 5.33 -2.92
CA ILE A 33 14.03 4.32 -3.11
C ILE A 33 12.97 4.44 -2.01
N GLU A 34 13.37 4.60 -0.74
CA GLU A 34 12.43 4.79 0.37
C GLU A 34 11.56 6.05 0.17
N GLN A 35 12.14 7.15 -0.30
CA GLN A 35 11.40 8.40 -0.57
C GLN A 35 10.44 8.24 -1.74
N ILE A 36 10.85 7.58 -2.82
CA ILE A 36 9.99 7.28 -3.97
C ILE A 36 8.80 6.42 -3.53
N LEU A 37 9.03 5.41 -2.70
CA LEU A 37 7.95 4.55 -2.18
C LEU A 37 6.93 5.35 -1.35
N LYS A 38 7.41 6.23 -0.46
CA LYS A 38 6.52 7.12 0.31
C LYS A 38 5.70 8.02 -0.60
N TRP A 39 6.35 8.62 -1.59
CA TRP A 39 5.68 9.48 -2.57
C TRP A 39 4.60 8.74 -3.37
N ILE A 40 4.87 7.48 -3.76
CA ILE A 40 3.87 6.65 -4.46
C ILE A 40 2.68 6.35 -3.56
N ILE A 41 2.89 6.03 -2.28
CA ILE A 41 1.82 5.79 -1.32
C ILE A 41 0.99 7.06 -1.14
N ASP A 42 1.64 8.20 -0.89
CA ASP A 42 0.97 9.48 -0.70
C ASP A 42 0.17 9.88 -1.95
N ASP A 43 0.74 9.73 -3.16
CA ASP A 43 0.05 10.02 -4.43
C ASP A 43 -1.17 9.11 -4.63
N PHE A 44 -1.06 7.83 -4.28
CA PHE A 44 -2.17 6.89 -4.33
C PHE A 44 -3.27 7.24 -3.33
N GLU A 45 -2.92 7.51 -2.06
CA GLU A 45 -3.88 7.86 -1.02
C GLU A 45 -4.60 9.18 -1.33
N ASN A 46 -3.91 10.14 -1.94
CA ASN A 46 -4.51 11.39 -2.38
C ASN A 46 -5.52 11.19 -3.52
N LYS A 47 -5.32 10.20 -4.40
CA LYS A 47 -6.21 9.93 -5.55
C LYS A 47 -7.37 8.99 -5.21
N CYS A 48 -7.12 7.96 -4.42
CA CYS A 48 -8.08 6.87 -4.16
C CYS A 48 -8.70 6.92 -2.75
N GLY A 49 -8.17 7.78 -1.87
CA GLY A 49 -8.49 7.78 -0.44
C GLY A 49 -7.48 6.98 0.38
N LYS A 50 -7.45 7.22 1.69
CA LYS A 50 -6.49 6.59 2.61
C LYS A 50 -6.64 5.06 2.64
N ILE A 51 -5.51 4.37 2.64
CA ILE A 51 -5.47 2.92 2.79
C ILE A 51 -5.83 2.58 4.23
N ARG A 52 -6.92 1.84 4.44
CA ARG A 52 -7.37 1.45 5.78
C ARG A 52 -6.58 0.25 6.30
N THR A 53 -6.42 0.15 7.62
CA THR A 53 -5.76 -1.00 8.28
C THR A 53 -6.43 -2.33 7.93
N GLU A 54 -7.76 -2.30 7.78
CA GLU A 54 -8.56 -3.46 7.35
C GLU A 54 -8.14 -3.99 5.98
N GLU A 55 -7.72 -3.11 5.06
CA GLU A 55 -7.29 -3.50 3.71
C GLU A 55 -5.90 -4.15 3.72
N LEU A 56 -5.02 -3.70 4.62
CA LEU A 56 -3.69 -4.29 4.82
C LEU A 56 -3.79 -5.72 5.35
N ASP A 57 -4.65 -5.96 6.34
CA ASP A 57 -4.89 -7.28 6.93
C ASP A 57 -5.38 -8.30 5.90
N LEU A 58 -6.11 -7.86 4.87
CA LEU A 58 -6.62 -8.71 3.77
C LEU A 58 -5.54 -9.08 2.74
N ILE A 59 -4.43 -8.36 2.67
CA ILE A 59 -3.29 -8.69 1.80
C ILE A 59 -2.45 -9.79 2.45
N ASP A 60 -2.19 -9.66 3.75
CA ASP A 60 -1.42 -10.65 4.50
C ASP A 60 -2.22 -11.94 4.75
N HIS A 61 -3.56 -11.85 4.81
CA HIS A 61 -4.48 -12.94 5.11
C HIS A 61 -5.60 -13.03 4.06
N PRO A 62 -5.28 -13.44 2.82
CA PRO A 62 -6.23 -13.46 1.71
C PRO A 62 -7.47 -14.34 1.98
N GLU A 63 -7.37 -15.32 2.87
CA GLU A 63 -8.48 -16.18 3.31
C GLU A 63 -9.61 -15.42 4.02
N LYS A 64 -9.33 -14.23 4.56
CA LYS A 64 -10.36 -13.36 5.18
C LYS A 64 -11.26 -12.69 4.14
N LYS A 65 -10.79 -12.48 2.89
CA LYS A 65 -11.62 -11.93 1.80
C LYS A 65 -12.81 -12.82 1.46
N ALA A 66 -12.63 -14.14 1.55
CA ALA A 66 -13.67 -15.13 1.22
C ALA A 66 -14.77 -15.26 2.30
N LYS A 67 -14.56 -14.70 3.50
CA LYS A 67 -15.51 -14.79 4.63
C LYS A 67 -16.35 -13.54 4.83
N ILE A 68 -16.17 -12.51 3.99
CA ILE A 68 -17.14 -11.42 3.91
C ILE A 68 -18.39 -12.02 3.27
N GLU A 69 -19.25 -12.62 4.09
CA GLU A 69 -20.59 -12.96 3.65
C GLU A 69 -21.21 -11.68 3.07
N PRO A 70 -21.83 -11.71 1.87
CA PRO A 70 -22.58 -10.56 1.40
C PRO A 70 -23.52 -10.19 2.54
N VAL A 71 -23.51 -8.91 2.91
CA VAL A 71 -24.43 -8.38 3.93
C VAL A 71 -25.80 -8.88 3.53
N LYS A 72 -26.30 -9.90 4.22
CA LYS A 72 -27.61 -10.48 3.95
C LYS A 72 -28.55 -9.29 4.04
N ASP A 73 -29.26 -9.01 2.94
CA ASP A 73 -30.35 -8.04 2.92
C ASP A 73 -31.16 -8.27 4.18
N ARG A 74 -30.99 -7.41 5.19
CA ARG A 74 -31.88 -7.45 6.34
C ARG A 74 -33.15 -6.84 5.80
N PRO A 75 -34.25 -7.60 5.65
CA PRO A 75 -35.51 -6.98 5.30
C PRO A 75 -35.81 -5.94 6.39
N MET A 76 -36.05 -4.71 5.97
CA MET A 76 -36.43 -3.57 6.80
C MET A 76 -37.85 -3.77 7.36
N ASP A 77 -38.08 -4.83 8.13
CA ASP A 77 -39.43 -5.26 8.51
C ASP A 77 -39.66 -5.41 10.02
N MET A 78 -38.85 -4.75 10.86
CA MET A 78 -39.02 -4.83 12.31
C MET A 78 -38.89 -3.49 13.05
N LEU A 79 -38.95 -2.34 12.36
CA LEU A 79 -38.87 -1.02 13.04
C LEU A 79 -40.22 -0.28 13.17
N PHE A 80 -41.29 -0.75 12.53
CA PHE A 80 -42.63 -0.14 12.66
C PHE A 80 -43.73 -1.19 12.87
N LYS A 81 -43.54 -2.06 13.87
CA LYS A 81 -44.65 -2.79 14.48
C LYS A 81 -44.65 -2.54 15.98
N LEU A 82 -45.21 -1.39 16.37
CA LEU A 82 -46.07 -1.28 17.55
C LEU A 82 -46.99 -0.07 17.37
#